data_AF-A0A3R7WS84-F1
#
_entry.id   AF-A0A3R7WS84-F1
#
_cell.length_a   1.000
_cell.length_b   1.000
_cell.length_c   1.000
_cell.angle_alpha   90.00
_cell.angle_beta   90.00
_cell.angle_gamma   90.00
#
_symmetry.space_group_name_H-M   'P 1'
#
loop_
_entity.id
_entity.type
_entity.pdbx_description
1 polymer ?
#
loop_
_entity_poly.entity_id
_entity_poly.type
_entity_poly.pdbx_seq_one_letter_code
_entity_poly.pdbx_strand_id
1 'polypeptide(L)'
;MASNGLKSSICVTELVEHIVHASAAVMHNTAHAKDWMFMHDALFQMTCKSTIQWMKEKNYHRRWILPELGLNDGTRFAGRPVGNSPELMPWDCSLNKDVDDCFHRHRSVTLGLSRDASAKFCASTPKRLESAYLRLIDPSHGPHKGCPTSNRIIQDVTKCLTTHVLAVIAAGGAIVPGLGSRSGCRRVRGVERRGGRRDKAPDVQGRWYHDDAVVARAELLKTSIATTREHSDG
;
A
#
# COMPACT_ATOMS: atom_id res chain seq x y z
N MET A 1 9.30 27.79 -17.55
CA MET A 1 9.15 26.32 -17.42
C MET A 1 7.72 26.03 -17.02
N ALA A 2 6.94 25.41 -17.90
CA ALA A 2 5.53 25.16 -17.65
C ALA A 2 5.37 24.14 -16.51
N SER A 3 4.49 24.43 -15.55
CA SER A 3 4.10 23.47 -14.53
C SER A 3 3.35 22.33 -15.19
N ASN A 4 3.90 21.12 -15.19
CA ASN A 4 3.11 19.92 -15.43
C ASN A 4 2.11 19.78 -14.27
N GLY A 5 0.92 20.36 -14.43
CA GLY A 5 -0.24 19.97 -13.67
C GLY A 5 -0.46 18.46 -13.83
N LEU A 6 -0.98 17.80 -12.80
CA LEU A 6 -1.38 16.40 -12.88
C LEU A 6 -2.19 16.19 -14.17
N LYS A 7 -1.69 15.35 -15.10
CA LYS A 7 -2.44 14.99 -16.31
C LYS A 7 -3.80 14.46 -15.85
N SER A 8 -4.88 15.02 -16.41
CA SER A 8 -6.26 14.67 -16.02
C SER A 8 -6.64 13.22 -16.36
N SER A 9 -5.88 12.58 -17.26
CA SER A 9 -5.98 11.15 -17.55
C SER A 9 -4.62 10.61 -18.02
N ILE A 10 -4.36 9.34 -17.71
CA ILE A 10 -3.17 8.59 -18.11
C ILE A 10 -3.66 7.33 -18.83
N CYS A 11 -2.97 6.92 -19.91
CA CYS A 11 -3.33 5.69 -20.62
C CYS A 11 -3.08 4.48 -19.72
N VAL A 12 -3.99 3.48 -19.73
CA VAL A 12 -3.81 2.25 -18.95
C VAL A 12 -2.50 1.52 -19.29
N THR A 13 -1.99 1.68 -20.52
CA THR A 13 -0.71 1.10 -20.93
C THR A 13 0.46 1.69 -20.14
N GLU A 14 0.43 2.98 -19.80
CA GLU A 14 1.46 3.62 -18.98
C GLU A 14 1.48 3.05 -17.56
N LEU A 15 0.29 2.75 -16.98
CA LEU A 15 0.19 2.06 -15.69
C LEU A 15 0.83 0.67 -15.76
N VAL A 16 0.48 -0.14 -16.76
CA VAL A 16 1.00 -1.50 -16.91
C VAL A 16 2.51 -1.49 -17.15
N GLU A 17 3.01 -0.60 -18.02
CA GLU A 17 4.45 -0.46 -18.26
C GLU A 17 5.18 -0.07 -16.98
N HIS A 18 4.64 0.88 -16.22
CA HIS A 18 5.21 1.25 -14.94
C HIS A 18 5.29 0.08 -13.97
N ILE A 19 4.19 -0.69 -13.80
CA ILE A 19 4.17 -1.88 -12.95
C ILE A 19 5.25 -2.87 -13.38
N VAL A 20 5.35 -3.16 -14.68
CA VAL A 20 6.29 -4.16 -15.21
C VAL A 20 7.73 -3.71 -15.07
N HIS A 21 8.04 -2.46 -15.45
CA HIS A 21 9.41 -1.94 -15.42
C HIS A 21 9.90 -1.73 -13.99
N ALA A 22 9.06 -1.18 -13.10
CA ALA A 22 9.41 -1.00 -11.69
C ALA A 22 9.61 -2.36 -11.01
N SER A 23 8.71 -3.33 -11.25
CA SER A 23 8.86 -4.68 -10.69
C SER A 23 10.13 -5.37 -11.21
N ALA A 24 10.41 -5.29 -12.53
CA ALA A 24 11.63 -5.85 -13.10
C ALA A 24 12.90 -5.20 -12.51
N ALA A 25 12.89 -3.88 -12.32
CA ALA A 25 14.01 -3.16 -11.72
C ALA A 25 14.25 -3.57 -10.26
N VAL A 26 13.18 -3.76 -9.46
CA VAL A 26 13.32 -4.26 -8.07
C VAL A 26 13.85 -5.70 -8.06
N MET A 27 13.43 -6.53 -9.01
CA MET A 27 13.75 -7.97 -9.00
C MET A 27 15.05 -8.35 -9.71
N HIS A 28 15.69 -7.43 -10.45
CA HIS A 28 16.77 -7.75 -11.41
C HIS A 28 17.97 -8.52 -10.83
N ASN A 29 18.35 -8.26 -9.57
CA ASN A 29 19.46 -8.93 -8.88
C ASN A 29 19.00 -9.91 -7.80
N THR A 30 17.76 -10.41 -7.90
CA THR A 30 17.20 -11.38 -6.96
C THR A 30 17.12 -12.76 -7.60
N ALA A 31 16.91 -13.80 -6.78
CA ALA A 31 16.58 -15.14 -7.28
C ALA A 31 15.33 -15.14 -8.18
N HIS A 32 14.49 -14.12 -8.06
CA HIS A 32 13.22 -13.99 -8.76
C HIS A 32 13.25 -13.08 -9.99
N ALA A 33 14.44 -12.71 -10.47
CA ALA A 33 14.61 -11.85 -11.65
C ALA A 33 13.86 -12.38 -12.90
N LYS A 34 13.68 -13.71 -13.00
CA LYS A 34 13.08 -14.38 -14.15
C LYS A 34 11.63 -14.80 -13.94
N ASP A 35 11.15 -14.98 -12.71
CA ASP A 35 9.86 -15.60 -12.38
C ASP A 35 8.94 -14.71 -11.52
N TRP A 36 9.32 -13.45 -11.27
CA TRP A 36 8.44 -12.50 -10.59
C TRP A 36 7.09 -12.34 -11.30
N MET A 37 6.08 -12.05 -10.49
CA MET A 37 4.68 -11.84 -10.90
C MET A 37 4.13 -10.60 -10.19
N PHE A 38 3.08 -10.00 -10.75
CA PHE A 38 2.32 -8.94 -10.10
C PHE A 38 0.85 -9.34 -9.95
N MET A 39 0.23 -8.82 -8.89
CA MET A 39 -1.20 -8.92 -8.65
C MET A 39 -1.79 -7.51 -8.66
N HIS A 40 -2.89 -7.35 -9.38
CA HIS A 40 -3.65 -6.10 -9.43
C HIS A 40 -5.13 -6.43 -9.46
N ASP A 41 -5.96 -5.53 -8.93
CA ASP A 41 -7.40 -5.69 -8.97
C ASP A 41 -7.94 -5.66 -10.42
N ALA A 42 -9.20 -6.06 -10.58
CA ALA A 42 -9.85 -6.20 -11.89
C ALA A 42 -10.25 -4.84 -12.50
N LEU A 43 -9.27 -3.95 -12.70
CA LEU A 43 -9.48 -2.69 -13.37
C LEU A 43 -10.01 -2.94 -14.79
N PHE A 44 -11.20 -2.42 -15.09
CA PHE A 44 -11.91 -2.71 -16.34
C PHE A 44 -11.04 -2.40 -17.56
N GLN A 45 -10.29 -1.30 -17.51
CA GLN A 45 -9.36 -0.87 -18.56
C GLN A 45 -8.25 -1.91 -18.83
N MET A 46 -7.67 -2.54 -17.79
CA MET A 46 -6.63 -3.57 -17.97
C MET A 46 -7.18 -4.86 -18.56
N THR A 47 -8.46 -5.15 -18.30
CA THR A 47 -9.13 -6.37 -18.77
C THR A 47 -9.84 -6.22 -20.12
N CYS A 48 -9.75 -5.05 -20.77
CA CYS A 48 -10.36 -4.84 -22.07
C CYS A 48 -9.60 -5.62 -23.17
N LYS A 49 -10.31 -6.09 -24.20
CA LYS A 49 -9.75 -7.02 -25.22
C LYS A 49 -8.48 -6.48 -25.87
N SER A 50 -8.49 -5.19 -26.24
CA SER A 50 -7.34 -4.52 -26.86
C SER A 50 -6.15 -4.43 -25.91
N THR A 51 -6.36 -4.10 -24.63
CA THR A 51 -5.28 -4.05 -23.64
C THR A 51 -4.71 -5.43 -23.33
N ILE A 52 -5.55 -6.47 -23.21
CA ILE A 52 -5.08 -7.85 -23.05
C ILE A 52 -4.23 -8.28 -24.25
N GLN A 53 -4.70 -8.01 -25.48
CA GLN A 53 -3.96 -8.34 -26.70
C GLN A 53 -2.61 -7.63 -26.73
N TRP A 54 -2.59 -6.34 -26.45
CA TRP A 54 -1.35 -5.55 -26.35
C TRP A 54 -0.41 -6.08 -25.26
N MET A 55 -0.92 -6.44 -24.07
CA MET A 55 -0.10 -7.03 -23.01
C MET A 55 0.49 -8.39 -23.40
N LYS A 56 -0.21 -9.19 -24.23
CA LYS A 56 0.31 -10.44 -24.78
C LYS A 56 1.43 -10.19 -25.78
N GLU A 57 1.26 -9.24 -26.69
CA GLU A 57 2.28 -8.82 -27.66
C GLU A 57 3.55 -8.30 -26.98
N LYS A 58 3.41 -7.55 -25.88
CA LYS A 58 4.51 -7.08 -25.04
C LYS A 58 5.11 -8.15 -24.12
N ASN A 59 4.52 -9.35 -24.08
CA ASN A 59 4.87 -10.42 -23.15
C ASN A 59 4.71 -10.03 -21.66
N TYR A 60 3.87 -9.03 -21.36
CA TYR A 60 3.57 -8.56 -20.02
C TYR A 60 2.48 -9.40 -19.35
N HIS A 61 1.52 -9.92 -20.14
CA HIS A 61 0.38 -10.69 -19.64
C HIS A 61 0.82 -11.90 -18.79
N ARG A 62 1.93 -12.55 -19.15
CA ARG A 62 2.46 -13.72 -18.42
C ARG A 62 2.89 -13.42 -16.98
N ARG A 63 3.11 -12.14 -16.64
CA ARG A 63 3.54 -11.68 -15.31
C ARG A 63 2.36 -11.40 -14.39
N TRP A 64 1.14 -11.34 -14.92
CA TRP A 64 -0.06 -11.02 -14.14
C TRP A 64 -0.65 -12.28 -13.52
N ILE A 65 -0.86 -12.28 -12.21
CA ILE A 65 -1.59 -13.34 -11.51
C ILE A 65 -3.06 -13.28 -11.93
N LEU A 66 -3.53 -14.34 -12.58
CA LEU A 66 -4.87 -14.47 -13.14
C LEU A 66 -5.49 -15.82 -12.77
N PRO A 67 -6.82 -15.93 -12.73
CA PRO A 67 -7.50 -17.22 -12.62
C PRO A 67 -7.18 -18.11 -13.83
N GLU A 68 -6.83 -19.36 -13.54
CA GLU A 68 -6.48 -20.38 -14.54
C GLU A 68 -7.41 -21.60 -14.40
N LEU A 69 -7.28 -22.56 -15.31
CA LEU A 69 -8.02 -23.84 -15.26
C LEU A 69 -9.55 -23.68 -15.24
N GLY A 70 -10.06 -22.62 -15.88
CA GLY A 70 -11.49 -22.34 -15.96
C GLY A 70 -12.15 -21.95 -14.64
N LEU A 71 -11.36 -21.54 -13.62
CA LEU A 71 -11.84 -21.26 -12.26
C LEU A 71 -13.03 -20.28 -12.21
N ASN A 72 -13.13 -19.36 -13.17
CA ASN A 72 -14.21 -18.38 -13.25
C ASN A 72 -14.95 -18.37 -14.59
N ASP A 73 -14.90 -19.48 -15.33
CA ASP A 73 -15.62 -19.66 -16.57
C ASP A 73 -17.14 -19.55 -16.36
N GLY A 74 -17.86 -19.13 -17.41
CA GLY A 74 -19.31 -18.91 -17.34
C GLY A 74 -19.74 -17.68 -16.53
N THR A 75 -18.81 -16.95 -15.92
CA THR A 75 -19.10 -15.69 -15.23
C THR A 75 -18.76 -14.48 -16.08
N ARG A 76 -19.31 -13.31 -15.75
CA ARG A 76 -18.92 -12.04 -16.37
C ARG A 76 -17.43 -11.66 -16.14
N PHE A 77 -16.74 -12.38 -15.25
CA PHE A 77 -15.34 -12.16 -14.90
C PHE A 77 -14.41 -13.22 -15.50
N ALA A 78 -14.91 -14.13 -16.35
CA ALA A 78 -14.11 -15.19 -16.98
C ALA A 78 -12.78 -14.65 -17.54
N GLY A 79 -11.67 -15.29 -17.15
CA GLY A 79 -10.31 -14.92 -17.56
C GLY A 79 -9.79 -13.58 -17.01
N ARG A 80 -10.42 -13.03 -15.97
CA ARG A 80 -10.03 -11.78 -15.29
C ARG A 80 -9.85 -12.02 -13.80
N PRO A 81 -9.06 -11.20 -13.08
CA PRO A 81 -9.04 -11.28 -11.62
C PRO A 81 -10.46 -11.17 -11.05
N VAL A 82 -10.75 -11.89 -9.97
CA VAL A 82 -12.04 -11.79 -9.29
C VAL A 82 -12.15 -10.37 -8.72
N GLY A 83 -13.07 -9.59 -9.28
CA GLY A 83 -13.11 -8.14 -9.06
C GLY A 83 -13.47 -7.71 -7.63
N ASN A 84 -13.09 -6.46 -7.31
CA ASN A 84 -13.49 -5.66 -6.15
C ASN A 84 -13.65 -6.42 -4.81
N SER A 85 -12.64 -7.23 -4.49
CA SER A 85 -12.51 -7.92 -3.21
C SER A 85 -11.29 -7.35 -2.48
N PRO A 86 -11.43 -6.16 -1.83
CA PRO A 86 -10.30 -5.49 -1.19
C PRO A 86 -9.62 -6.34 -0.11
N GLU A 87 -10.31 -7.30 0.50
CA GLU A 87 -9.74 -8.26 1.43
C GLU A 87 -8.81 -9.30 0.79
N LEU A 88 -8.86 -9.46 -0.54
CA LEU A 88 -7.96 -10.33 -1.30
C LEU A 88 -6.78 -9.55 -1.91
N MET A 89 -6.76 -8.23 -1.76
CA MET A 89 -5.70 -7.34 -2.22
C MET A 89 -4.89 -6.87 -1.01
N PRO A 90 -3.68 -7.41 -0.74
CA PRO A 90 -2.91 -7.08 0.47
C PRO A 90 -2.69 -5.58 0.66
N TRP A 91 -2.41 -4.88 -0.45
CA TRP A 91 -2.23 -3.44 -0.43
C TRP A 91 -3.47 -2.69 0.07
N ASP A 92 -4.64 -2.99 -0.48
CA ASP A 92 -5.91 -2.36 -0.08
C ASP A 92 -6.47 -2.88 1.24
N CYS A 93 -6.20 -4.15 1.56
CA CYS A 93 -6.68 -4.82 2.76
C CYS A 93 -6.08 -4.17 4.00
N SER A 94 -4.74 -4.00 4.03
CA SER A 94 -4.07 -3.47 5.21
C SER A 94 -2.74 -2.75 4.97
N LEU A 95 -1.93 -3.11 3.97
CA LEU A 95 -0.58 -2.54 3.85
C LEU A 95 -0.58 -1.02 3.58
N ASN A 96 -1.55 -0.50 2.83
CA ASN A 96 -1.67 0.94 2.60
C ASN A 96 -1.92 1.69 3.93
N LYS A 97 -2.66 1.09 4.87
CA LYS A 97 -2.85 1.66 6.21
C LYS A 97 -1.54 1.63 7.02
N ASP A 98 -0.74 0.57 6.89
CA ASP A 98 0.56 0.51 7.54
C ASP A 98 1.45 1.68 7.09
N VAL A 99 1.48 1.97 5.78
CA VAL A 99 2.21 3.11 5.20
C VAL A 99 1.64 4.44 5.69
N ASP A 100 0.32 4.60 5.69
CA ASP A 100 -0.36 5.82 6.14
C ASP A 100 -0.09 6.15 7.61
N ASP A 101 -0.19 5.15 8.49
CA ASP A 101 0.13 5.29 9.92
C ASP A 101 1.63 5.57 10.11
N CYS A 102 2.50 5.00 9.26
CA CYS A 102 3.92 5.30 9.25
C CYS A 102 4.19 6.76 8.84
N PHE A 103 3.58 7.22 7.74
CA PHE A 103 3.68 8.59 7.27
C PHE A 103 3.23 9.59 8.34
N HIS A 104 2.09 9.35 8.98
CA HIS A 104 1.59 10.24 10.03
C HIS A 104 2.56 10.34 11.21
N ARG A 105 3.20 9.24 11.61
CA ARG A 105 4.22 9.25 12.66
C ARG A 105 5.45 10.09 12.26
N HIS A 106 5.94 9.92 11.04
CA HIS A 106 7.08 10.68 10.52
C HIS A 106 6.76 12.17 10.38
N ARG A 107 5.55 12.48 9.91
CA ARG A 107 5.05 13.86 9.83
C ARG A 107 4.98 14.53 11.20
N SER A 108 4.54 13.80 12.22
CA SER A 108 4.46 14.34 13.59
C SER A 108 5.84 14.70 14.14
N VAL A 109 6.83 13.82 13.98
CA VAL A 109 8.19 14.08 14.53
C VAL A 109 8.98 15.10 13.71
N THR A 110 8.69 15.26 12.42
CA THR A 110 9.36 16.25 11.56
C THR A 110 8.59 17.57 11.44
N LEU A 111 7.55 17.77 12.26
CA LEU A 111 6.70 18.95 12.18
C LEU A 111 7.47 20.27 12.40
N GLY A 112 8.43 20.25 13.34
CA GLY A 112 9.25 21.41 13.72
C GLY A 112 10.35 21.79 12.72
N LEU A 113 10.66 20.92 11.74
CA LEU A 113 11.62 21.26 10.69
C LEU A 113 11.11 22.42 9.82
N SER A 114 12.02 23.15 9.18
CA SER A 114 11.65 24.20 8.22
C SER A 114 10.79 23.64 7.10
N ARG A 115 9.95 24.49 6.47
CA ARG A 115 9.05 24.05 5.40
C ARG A 115 9.81 23.40 4.24
N ASP A 116 11.00 23.90 3.94
CA ASP A 116 11.78 23.49 2.77
C ASP A 116 12.87 22.45 3.09
N ALA A 117 12.94 22.00 4.35
CA ALA A 117 13.84 20.91 4.72
C ALA A 117 13.47 19.63 3.95
N SER A 118 14.44 19.05 3.23
CA SER A 118 14.29 17.79 2.51
C SER A 118 13.83 16.64 3.42
N ALA A 119 14.35 16.63 4.65
CA ALA A 119 14.00 15.64 5.66
C ALA A 119 12.53 15.71 6.12
N LYS A 120 11.82 16.84 5.90
CA LYS A 120 10.45 17.03 6.41
C LYS A 120 9.45 16.13 5.70
N PHE A 121 8.67 15.37 6.47
CA PHE A 121 7.52 14.62 5.95
C PHE A 121 6.30 15.54 5.91
N CYS A 122 5.74 15.76 4.72
CA CYS A 122 4.71 16.78 4.53
C CYS A 122 3.68 16.42 3.48
N ALA A 123 2.41 16.69 3.78
CA ALA A 123 1.27 16.50 2.88
C ALA A 123 0.78 17.82 2.26
N SER A 124 1.54 18.92 2.30
CA SER A 124 1.04 20.24 1.88
C SER A 124 0.80 20.37 0.38
N THR A 125 1.44 19.52 -0.42
CA THR A 125 1.24 19.43 -1.88
C THR A 125 1.34 17.97 -2.30
N PRO A 126 0.70 17.56 -3.42
CA PRO A 126 0.77 16.19 -3.93
C PRO A 126 2.22 15.69 -4.11
N LYS A 127 3.11 16.53 -4.66
CA LYS A 127 4.53 16.18 -4.86
C LYS A 127 5.26 15.88 -3.55
N ARG A 128 4.96 16.64 -2.49
CA ARG A 128 5.57 16.43 -1.18
C ARG A 128 5.02 15.20 -0.49
N LEU A 129 3.72 14.93 -0.67
CA LEU A 129 3.09 13.72 -0.18
C LEU A 129 3.70 12.49 -0.88
N GLU A 130 3.78 12.51 -2.21
CA GLU A 130 4.40 11.47 -3.02
C GLU A 130 5.85 11.21 -2.58
N SER A 131 6.68 12.25 -2.52
CA SER A 131 8.07 12.13 -2.05
C SER A 131 8.17 11.54 -0.64
N ALA A 132 7.25 11.89 0.25
CA ALA A 132 7.21 11.35 1.60
C ALA A 132 6.83 9.86 1.63
N TYR A 133 5.86 9.43 0.82
CA TYR A 133 5.46 8.01 0.73
C TYR A 133 6.55 7.18 0.06
N LEU A 134 7.12 7.65 -1.05
CA LEU A 134 8.20 6.97 -1.77
C LEU A 134 9.41 6.70 -0.87
N ARG A 135 9.80 7.66 -0.02
CA ARG A 135 10.86 7.45 0.98
C ARG A 135 10.54 6.34 1.98
N LEU A 136 9.28 6.12 2.35
CA LEU A 136 8.91 5.08 3.32
C LEU A 136 8.91 3.68 2.71
N ILE A 137 8.50 3.57 1.44
CA ILE A 137 8.36 2.28 0.72
C ILE A 137 9.61 1.93 -0.10
N ASP A 138 10.68 2.71 0.01
CA ASP A 138 11.89 2.52 -0.80
C ASP A 138 12.53 1.14 -0.49
N PRO A 139 12.69 0.26 -1.50
CA PRO A 139 13.26 -1.06 -1.28
C PRO A 139 14.74 -1.04 -0.86
N SER A 140 15.46 0.07 -1.06
CA SER A 140 16.86 0.22 -0.64
C SER A 140 17.04 0.17 0.88
N HIS A 141 15.97 0.34 1.66
CA HIS A 141 15.98 0.13 3.11
C HIS A 141 16.28 -1.33 3.51
N GLY A 142 16.12 -2.26 2.57
CA GLY A 142 16.29 -3.69 2.81
C GLY A 142 15.08 -4.32 3.51
N PRO A 143 15.13 -5.63 3.82
CA PRO A 143 13.94 -6.41 4.17
C PRO A 143 13.35 -6.10 5.56
N HIS A 144 14.14 -5.47 6.43
CA HIS A 144 13.80 -5.25 7.84
C HIS A 144 13.50 -3.77 8.17
N LYS A 145 13.69 -2.85 7.22
CA LYS A 145 13.42 -1.42 7.38
C LYS A 145 12.43 -0.98 6.29
N GLY A 146 12.00 0.28 6.34
CA GLY A 146 10.91 0.75 5.50
C GLY A 146 9.54 0.37 6.08
N CYS A 147 8.49 0.79 5.38
CA CYS A 147 7.13 0.42 5.70
C CYS A 147 6.32 0.27 4.41
N PRO A 148 5.68 -0.90 4.17
CA PRO A 148 5.74 -2.11 4.99
C PRO A 148 7.09 -2.83 4.86
N THR A 149 7.47 -3.62 5.87
CA THR A 149 8.66 -4.50 5.79
C THR A 149 8.36 -5.73 4.94
N SER A 150 9.40 -6.43 4.44
CA SER A 150 9.21 -7.66 3.65
C SER A 150 8.45 -8.73 4.44
N ASN A 151 8.73 -8.90 5.73
CA ASN A 151 8.00 -9.84 6.59
C ASN A 151 6.51 -9.48 6.69
N ARG A 152 6.20 -8.19 6.79
CA ARG A 152 4.81 -7.72 6.84
C ARG A 152 4.09 -7.92 5.51
N ILE A 153 4.76 -7.66 4.38
CA ILE A 153 4.24 -7.93 3.04
C ILE A 153 3.91 -9.42 2.89
N ILE A 154 4.86 -10.31 3.21
CA ILE A 154 4.69 -11.76 3.11
C ILE A 154 3.52 -12.22 3.97
N GLN A 155 3.47 -11.79 5.23
CA GLN A 155 2.37 -12.10 6.14
C GLN A 155 1.02 -11.73 5.54
N ASP A 156 0.89 -10.53 4.96
CA ASP A 156 -0.37 -10.05 4.42
C ASP A 156 -0.76 -10.75 3.11
N VAL A 157 0.21 -11.02 2.23
CA VAL A 157 0.01 -11.83 1.02
C VAL A 157 -0.47 -13.23 1.40
N THR A 158 0.20 -13.91 2.34
CA THR A 158 -0.20 -15.25 2.80
C THR A 158 -1.60 -15.22 3.39
N LYS A 159 -1.90 -14.28 4.28
CA LYS A 159 -3.23 -14.13 4.90
C LYS A 159 -4.34 -13.94 3.85
N CYS A 160 -4.13 -13.03 2.90
CA CYS A 160 -5.09 -12.74 1.83
C CYS A 160 -5.31 -13.95 0.91
N LEU A 161 -4.23 -14.61 0.46
CA LEU A 161 -4.32 -15.70 -0.53
C LEU A 161 -4.64 -17.07 0.07
N THR A 162 -4.65 -17.20 1.40
CA THR A 162 -5.03 -18.45 2.09
C THR A 162 -6.32 -18.26 2.90
N THR A 163 -6.21 -17.75 4.12
CA THR A 163 -7.32 -17.64 5.07
C THR A 163 -8.48 -16.83 4.51
N HIS A 164 -8.23 -15.68 3.87
CA HIS A 164 -9.32 -14.84 3.37
C HIS A 164 -10.03 -15.47 2.17
N VAL A 165 -9.28 -16.02 1.20
CA VAL A 165 -9.88 -16.74 0.05
C VAL A 165 -10.80 -17.86 0.55
N LEU A 166 -10.34 -18.68 1.48
CA LEU A 166 -11.14 -19.79 2.02
C LEU A 166 -12.39 -19.30 2.77
N ALA A 167 -12.28 -18.22 3.54
CA ALA A 167 -13.43 -17.63 4.23
C ALA A 167 -14.46 -17.05 3.24
N VAL A 168 -14.02 -16.39 2.18
CA VAL A 168 -14.91 -15.88 1.12
C VAL A 168 -15.60 -17.03 0.38
N ILE A 169 -14.89 -18.13 0.10
CA ILE A 169 -15.47 -19.34 -0.49
C ILE A 169 -16.54 -19.93 0.44
N ALA A 170 -16.25 -20.07 1.74
CA ALA A 170 -17.20 -20.58 2.74
C ALA A 170 -18.45 -19.69 2.86
N ALA A 171 -18.30 -18.38 2.64
CA ALA A 171 -19.39 -17.42 2.61
C ALA A 171 -20.10 -17.31 1.24
N GLY A 172 -19.80 -18.20 0.28
CA GLY A 172 -20.41 -18.18 -1.06
C GLY A 172 -20.10 -16.92 -1.87
N GLY A 173 -18.94 -16.30 -1.64
CA GLY A 173 -18.53 -15.05 -2.30
C GLY A 173 -19.06 -13.76 -1.64
N ALA A 174 -19.81 -13.87 -0.53
CA ALA A 174 -20.29 -12.71 0.22
C ALA A 174 -19.14 -12.00 0.98
N ILE A 175 -19.40 -10.76 1.42
CA ILE A 175 -18.49 -10.07 2.34
C ILE A 175 -18.44 -10.83 3.66
N VAL A 176 -17.23 -11.09 4.13
CA VAL A 176 -17.00 -11.61 5.48
C VAL A 176 -16.49 -10.46 6.36
N PRO A 177 -17.25 -10.04 7.39
CA PRO A 177 -16.80 -9.02 8.32
C PRO A 177 -15.49 -9.40 9.00
N GLY A 178 -14.56 -8.44 9.13
CA GLY A 178 -13.28 -8.65 9.82
C GLY A 178 -12.11 -9.10 8.95
N LEU A 179 -12.34 -9.56 7.72
CA LEU A 179 -11.22 -9.89 6.80
C LEU A 179 -10.50 -8.64 6.27
N GLY A 180 -11.19 -7.51 6.18
CA GLY A 180 -10.62 -6.25 5.73
C GLY A 180 -11.42 -5.07 6.25
N SER A 181 -10.83 -3.88 6.20
CA SER A 181 -11.49 -2.64 6.63
C SER A 181 -12.46 -2.06 5.59
N ARG A 182 -12.40 -2.57 4.34
CA ARG A 182 -13.16 -2.09 3.17
C ARG A 182 -14.07 -3.18 2.62
N SER A 183 -15.24 -2.80 2.12
CA SER A 183 -16.28 -3.71 1.61
C SER A 183 -16.36 -3.81 0.08
N GLY A 184 -15.69 -2.90 -0.65
CA GLY A 184 -15.84 -2.81 -2.11
C GLY A 184 -17.29 -2.53 -2.53
N CYS A 185 -17.71 -3.10 -3.67
CA CYS A 185 -19.08 -2.99 -4.22
C CYS A 185 -20.03 -4.13 -3.78
N ARG A 186 -19.63 -4.99 -2.83
CA ARG A 186 -20.49 -6.10 -2.38
C ARG A 186 -21.51 -5.61 -1.35
N ARG A 187 -22.69 -6.26 -1.33
CA ARG A 187 -23.82 -5.88 -0.49
C ARG A 187 -23.52 -6.11 0.99
N VAL A 188 -23.59 -5.05 1.79
CA VAL A 188 -23.51 -5.11 3.25
C VAL A 188 -24.92 -5.19 3.81
N ARG A 189 -25.28 -6.24 4.55
CA ARG A 189 -26.50 -6.27 5.38
C ARG A 189 -26.13 -5.90 6.82
N GLY A 190 -26.77 -4.87 7.37
CA GLY A 190 -26.83 -4.61 8.81
C GLY A 190 -25.52 -4.29 9.54
N VAL A 191 -24.74 -3.29 9.09
CA VAL A 191 -23.58 -2.82 9.87
C VAL A 191 -23.89 -1.49 10.54
N GLU A 192 -23.98 -1.50 11.87
CA GLU A 192 -23.91 -0.29 12.69
C GLU A 192 -22.47 0.25 12.68
N ARG A 193 -22.18 1.22 11.80
CA ARG A 193 -20.91 1.95 11.87
C ARG A 193 -21.07 3.19 12.73
N ARG A 194 -20.65 3.14 13.99
CA ARG A 194 -20.27 4.33 14.77
C ARG A 194 -18.77 4.29 14.99
N GLY A 195 -18.10 5.40 14.65
CA GLY A 195 -16.65 5.55 14.76
C GLY A 195 -16.17 5.18 16.17
N GLY A 196 -15.20 4.26 16.22
CA GLY A 196 -14.61 3.81 17.47
C GLY A 196 -13.81 4.94 18.14
N ARG A 197 -13.85 4.96 19.47
CA ARG A 197 -12.96 5.77 20.31
C ARG A 197 -11.52 5.51 19.89
N ARG A 198 -10.80 6.56 19.47
CA ARG A 198 -9.37 6.47 19.17
C ARG A 198 -8.59 6.48 20.46
N ASP A 199 -8.28 5.30 20.99
CA ASP A 199 -7.35 5.18 22.09
C ASP A 199 -5.93 5.43 21.56
N LYS A 200 -5.31 6.52 22.04
CA LYS A 200 -3.93 6.84 21.71
C LYS A 200 -3.04 5.86 22.48
N ALA A 201 -2.54 4.85 21.80
CA ALA A 201 -1.46 4.04 22.35
C ALA A 201 -0.21 4.94 22.54
N PRO A 202 0.55 4.78 23.64
CA PRO A 202 1.84 5.43 23.80
C PRO A 202 2.77 5.10 22.62
N ASP A 203 3.76 5.95 22.35
CA ASP A 203 4.79 5.66 21.34
C ASP A 203 5.43 4.32 21.69
N VAL A 204 5.13 3.29 20.88
CA VAL A 204 5.58 1.93 21.16
C VAL A 204 7.07 1.90 20.87
N GLN A 205 7.89 1.70 21.90
CA GLN A 205 9.31 1.44 21.76
C GLN A 205 9.55 0.37 20.68
N GLY A 206 10.52 0.59 19.80
CA GLY A 206 10.89 -0.36 18.74
C GLY A 206 10.25 -0.11 17.36
N ARG A 207 9.46 0.96 17.19
CA ARG A 207 8.97 1.36 15.86
C ARG A 207 10.10 1.95 14.99
N TRP A 208 10.16 1.53 13.72
CA TRP A 208 11.12 2.08 12.75
C TRP A 208 10.81 3.54 12.41
N TYR A 209 11.88 4.32 12.23
CA TYR A 209 11.89 5.67 11.67
C TYR A 209 12.92 5.73 10.54
N HIS A 210 12.53 6.37 9.44
CA HIS A 210 13.44 6.76 8.36
C HIS A 210 14.50 7.72 8.90
N ASP A 211 15.72 7.65 8.37
CA ASP A 211 16.89 8.42 8.85
C ASP A 211 16.61 9.93 8.91
N ASP A 212 15.96 10.49 7.88
CA ASP A 212 15.44 11.87 7.84
C ASP A 212 14.59 12.29 9.06
N ALA A 213 13.91 11.35 9.71
CA ALA A 213 13.07 11.62 10.87
C ALA A 213 13.79 11.35 12.21
N VAL A 214 14.93 10.65 12.21
CA VAL A 214 15.63 10.24 13.44
C VAL A 214 16.15 11.45 14.22
N VAL A 215 16.79 12.40 13.53
CA VAL A 215 17.36 13.60 14.16
C VAL A 215 16.25 14.47 14.75
N ALA A 216 15.22 14.80 13.95
CA ALA A 216 14.09 15.61 14.40
C ALA A 216 13.34 14.96 15.57
N ARG A 217 13.20 13.63 15.56
CA ARG A 217 12.61 12.89 16.68
C ARG A 217 13.45 13.03 17.95
N ALA A 218 14.77 12.88 17.86
CA ALA A 218 15.65 13.00 19.01
C ALA A 218 15.58 14.42 19.63
N GLU A 219 15.51 15.45 18.80
CA GLU A 219 15.30 16.84 19.25
C GLU A 219 13.93 17.02 19.92
N LEU A 220 12.86 16.55 19.28
CA LEU A 220 11.50 16.62 19.84
C LEU A 220 11.40 15.95 21.22
N LEU A 221 12.04 14.79 21.39
CA LEU A 221 12.09 14.08 22.66
C LEU A 221 12.85 14.85 23.74
N LYS A 222 13.99 15.47 23.40
CA LYS A 222 14.74 16.33 24.33
C LYS A 222 13.88 17.50 24.82
N THR A 223 13.19 18.19 23.90
CA THR A 223 12.29 19.30 24.26
C THR A 223 11.15 18.84 25.14
N SER A 224 10.50 17.71 24.81
CA SER A 224 9.39 17.17 25.61
C SER A 224 9.82 16.78 27.03
N ILE A 225 11.02 16.21 27.20
CA ILE A 225 11.55 15.84 28.52
C ILE A 225 11.87 17.11 29.34
N ALA A 226 12.44 18.14 28.71
CA ALA A 226 12.71 19.42 29.36
C ALA A 226 11.42 20.08 29.89
N THR A 227 10.38 20.18 29.05
CA THR A 227 9.07 20.74 29.44
C THR A 227 8.37 19.94 30.55
N THR A 228 8.58 18.62 30.61
CA THR A 228 7.97 17.79 31.67
C THR A 228 8.63 18.02 33.02
N ARG A 229 9.96 18.28 33.06
CA ARG A 229 10.70 18.57 34.30
C ARG A 229 10.36 19.95 34.87
N GLU A 230 10.18 20.95 34.00
CA GLU A 230 9.77 22.30 34.42
C GLU A 230 8.38 22.34 35.07
N HIS A 231 7.51 21.38 34.74
CA HIS A 231 6.18 21.27 35.34
C HIS A 231 6.12 20.38 36.59
N SER A 232 7.16 19.60 36.89
CA SER A 232 7.22 18.77 38.10
C SER A 232 7.94 19.44 39.28
N ASP A 233 8.69 20.51 39.00
CA ASP A 233 9.51 21.24 39.97
C ASP A 233 8.87 22.57 40.42
N GLY A 234 7.57 22.80 40.12
CA GLY A 234 6.78 23.97 40.54
C GLY A 234 5.43 23.56 41.13
#